data_AF-A0A846AR68-F1
#
_entry.id   AF-A0A846AR68-F1
#
_cell.length_a   1.000
_cell.length_b   1.000
_cell.length_c   1.000
_cell.angle_alpha   90.00
_cell.angle_beta   90.00
_cell.angle_gamma   90.00
#
_symmetry.space_group_name_H-M   'P 1'
#
loop_
_entity.id
_entity.type
_entity.pdbx_description
1 polymer ?
#
loop_
_entity_poly.entity_id
_entity_poly.type
_entity_poly.pdbx_seq_one_letter_code
_entity_poly.pdbx_strand_id
1 'polypeptide(L)'
;MSIVIPNEIIQATGKSEKILQLEIAIIMFRDYQISSAKAANFANLSLIEFRQELAQRNICVNYDSSDFQQELQTLKTLGEL
;
A
#
# COMPACT_ATOMS: atom_id res chain seq x y z
N MET A 1 -9.97 -16.37 -4.93
CA MET A 1 -10.93 -15.98 -3.86
C MET A 1 -11.01 -14.46 -3.85
N SER A 2 -12.18 -13.86 -3.67
CA SER A 2 -12.38 -12.41 -3.63
C SER A 2 -13.00 -11.98 -2.30
N ILE A 3 -12.64 -10.79 -1.82
CA ILE A 3 -13.28 -10.11 -0.69
C ILE A 3 -14.12 -8.97 -1.28
N VAL A 4 -15.40 -8.90 -0.90
CA VAL A 4 -16.33 -7.86 -1.35
C VAL A 4 -16.74 -7.03 -0.14
N ILE A 5 -16.62 -5.70 -0.26
CA ILE A 5 -17.08 -4.76 0.77
C ILE A 5 -18.45 -4.25 0.35
N PRO A 6 -19.53 -4.53 1.12
CA PRO A 6 -20.87 -4.03 0.81
C PRO A 6 -20.97 -2.50 0.88
N ASN A 7 -21.82 -1.91 0.05
CA ASN A 7 -22.02 -0.46 -0.01
C ASN A 7 -22.51 0.15 1.32
N GLU A 8 -23.28 -0.59 2.11
CA GLU A 8 -23.72 -0.16 3.44
C GLU A 8 -22.53 0.12 4.39
N ILE A 9 -21.48 -0.69 4.31
CA ILE A 9 -20.25 -0.50 5.10
C ILE A 9 -19.53 0.76 4.63
N ILE A 10 -19.43 0.96 3.31
CA ILE A 10 -18.85 2.16 2.71
C ILE A 10 -19.60 3.41 3.18
N GLN A 11 -20.93 3.40 3.10
CA GLN A 11 -21.78 4.52 3.51
C GLN A 11 -21.66 4.84 5.00
N ALA A 12 -21.54 3.82 5.85
CA ALA A 12 -21.36 3.99 7.30
C ALA A 12 -20.08 4.76 7.67
N THR A 13 -19.05 4.76 6.80
CA THR A 13 -17.82 5.54 7.03
C THR A 13 -17.99 7.04 6.79
N GLY A 14 -19.05 7.46 6.08
CA GLY A 14 -19.23 8.84 5.61
C GLY A 14 -18.17 9.30 4.58
N LYS A 15 -17.36 8.38 4.04
CA LYS A 15 -16.35 8.66 3.01
C LYS A 15 -16.84 8.21 1.64
N SER A 16 -16.25 8.79 0.60
CA SER A 16 -16.47 8.30 -0.76
C SER A 16 -15.73 6.98 -0.98
N GLU A 17 -16.28 6.15 -1.87
CA GLU A 17 -15.67 4.88 -2.30
C GLU A 17 -14.21 5.08 -2.75
N LYS A 18 -13.94 6.14 -3.53
CA LYS A 18 -12.59 6.47 -4.00
C LYS A 18 -11.60 6.70 -2.86
N ILE A 19 -12.02 7.40 -1.81
CA ILE A 19 -11.16 7.66 -0.64
C ILE A 19 -10.86 6.33 0.07
N LEU A 20 -11.88 5.50 0.32
CA LEU A 20 -11.67 4.20 0.96
C LEU A 20 -10.78 3.27 0.14
N GLN A 21 -10.96 3.26 -1.19
CA GLN A 21 -10.15 2.48 -2.10
C GLN A 21 -8.67 2.90 -2.03
N LEU A 22 -8.40 4.21 -1.99
CA LEU A 22 -7.05 4.73 -1.78
C LEU A 22 -6.48 4.34 -0.41
N GLU A 23 -7.26 4.46 0.66
CA GLU A 23 -6.81 4.09 2.01
C GLU A 23 -6.47 2.59 2.10
N ILE A 24 -7.29 1.72 1.50
CA ILE A 24 -7.00 0.28 1.39
C ILE A 24 -5.75 0.03 0.56
N ALA A 25 -5.56 0.75 -0.56
CA ALA A 25 -4.36 0.63 -1.37
C ALA A 25 -3.08 0.98 -0.57
N ILE A 26 -3.15 2.02 0.24
CA ILE A 26 -2.05 2.47 1.11
C ILE A 26 -1.75 1.43 2.19
N ILE A 27 -2.79 0.86 2.83
CA ILE A 27 -2.63 -0.22 3.81
C ILE A 27 -1.97 -1.44 3.15
N MET A 28 -2.43 -1.84 1.97
CA MET A 28 -1.85 -2.96 1.20
C MET A 28 -0.39 -2.72 0.83
N PHE A 29 -0.03 -1.50 0.44
CA PHE A 29 1.35 -1.11 0.17
C PHE A 29 2.21 -1.18 1.44
N ARG A 30 1.78 -0.54 2.52
CA ARG A 30 2.55 -0.39 3.77
C ARG A 30 2.70 -1.70 4.54
N ASP A 31 1.60 -2.44 4.72
CA ASP A 31 1.54 -3.54 5.69
C ASP A 31 1.69 -4.92 5.01
N TYR A 32 1.38 -5.01 3.71
CA TYR A 32 1.35 -6.28 2.97
C TYR A 32 2.33 -6.33 1.79
N GLN A 33 3.21 -5.33 1.66
CA GLN A 33 4.29 -5.28 0.66
C GLN A 33 3.78 -5.43 -0.78
N ILE A 34 2.57 -4.96 -1.05
CA ILE A 34 2.07 -4.85 -2.42
C ILE A 34 2.87 -3.76 -3.13
N SER A 35 3.34 -4.03 -4.36
CA SER A 35 4.12 -3.05 -5.11
C SER A 35 3.35 -1.76 -5.38
N SER A 36 4.04 -0.63 -5.45
CA SER A 36 3.45 0.68 -5.74
C SER A 36 2.56 0.65 -6.99
N ALA A 37 2.96 -0.07 -8.04
CA ALA A 37 2.20 -0.19 -9.29
C ALA A 37 0.89 -0.99 -9.13
N LYS A 38 0.88 -2.03 -8.29
CA LYS A 38 -0.33 -2.81 -8.00
C LYS A 38 -1.29 -2.03 -7.11
N ALA A 39 -0.77 -1.34 -6.09
CA ALA A 39 -1.57 -0.49 -5.22
C ALA A 39 -2.17 0.71 -5.98
N ALA A 40 -1.40 1.35 -6.87
CA ALA A 40 -1.88 2.43 -7.73
C ALA A 40 -3.03 1.98 -8.65
N ASN A 41 -2.87 0.82 -9.31
CA ASN A 41 -3.95 0.22 -10.11
C ASN A 41 -5.20 -0.06 -9.27
N PHE A 42 -5.02 -0.63 -8.07
CA PHE A 42 -6.14 -0.87 -7.17
C PHE A 42 -6.84 0.43 -6.74
N ALA A 43 -6.10 1.53 -6.56
CA ALA A 43 -6.65 2.85 -6.24
C ALA A 43 -7.26 3.59 -7.45
N ASN A 44 -7.22 3.01 -8.66
CA ASN A 44 -7.57 3.70 -9.92
C ASN A 44 -6.77 4.99 -10.13
N LEU A 45 -5.48 5.00 -9.74
CA LEU A 45 -4.56 6.12 -9.89
C LEU A 45 -3.38 5.74 -10.79
N SER A 46 -2.78 6.73 -11.43
CA SER A 46 -1.45 6.55 -12.01
C SER A 46 -0.42 6.31 -10.92
N LEU A 47 0.71 5.68 -11.29
CA LEU A 47 1.81 5.46 -10.36
C LEU A 47 2.32 6.76 -9.73
N ILE A 48 2.32 7.86 -10.49
CA ILE A 48 2.78 9.17 -10.03
C ILE A 48 1.82 9.75 -9.00
N GLU A 49 0.51 9.74 -9.28
CA GLU A 49 -0.51 10.21 -8.34
C GLU A 49 -0.48 9.41 -7.04
N PHE A 50 -0.37 8.07 -7.12
CA PHE A 50 -0.28 7.25 -5.93
C PHE A 50 0.97 7.57 -5.09
N ARG A 51 2.13 7.76 -5.73
CA ARG A 51 3.35 8.17 -5.03
C ARG A 51 3.23 9.56 -4.40
N GLN A 52 2.49 10.47 -5.01
CA GLN A 52 2.19 11.78 -4.41
C GLN A 52 1.31 11.62 -3.16
N GLU A 53 0.30 10.75 -3.19
CA GLU A 53 -0.54 10.46 -2.02
C GLU A 53 0.25 9.85 -0.85
N LEU A 54 1.23 8.99 -1.14
CA LEU A 54 2.16 8.46 -0.16
C LEU A 54 3.06 9.56 0.43
N ALA A 55 3.64 10.41 -0.44
CA ALA A 55 4.52 11.49 -0.03
C ALA A 55 3.81 12.52 0.87
N GLN A 56 2.57 12.89 0.53
CA GLN A 56 1.74 13.78 1.35
C GLN A 56 1.50 13.23 2.76
N ARG A 57 1.49 11.90 2.92
CA ARG A 57 1.28 11.20 4.19
C ARG A 57 2.59 10.83 4.89
N ASN A 58 3.74 11.30 4.39
CA ASN A 58 5.08 10.93 4.86
C ASN A 58 5.34 9.41 4.85
N ILE A 59 4.72 8.69 3.92
CA ILE A 59 4.96 7.27 3.72
C ILE A 59 6.13 7.13 2.75
N CYS A 60 7.27 6.64 3.24
CA CYS A 60 8.46 6.46 2.42
C CYS A 60 8.19 5.48 1.27
N VAL A 61 8.39 5.97 0.04
CA VAL A 61 8.26 5.19 -1.20
C VAL A 61 9.44 4.21 -1.39
N ASN A 62 10.50 4.32 -0.58
CA ASN A 62 11.68 3.44 -0.61
C ASN A 62 11.40 1.96 -0.28
N TYR A 63 10.15 1.58 -0.03
CA TYR A 63 9.71 0.18 -0.08
C TYR A 63 9.61 -0.31 -1.54
N ASP A 64 10.71 -0.24 -2.29
CA ASP A 64 10.91 -1.19 -3.40
C ASP A 64 11.43 -2.48 -2.76
N SER A 65 10.48 -3.36 -2.51
CA SER A 65 10.58 -4.57 -1.68
C SER A 65 11.50 -5.67 -2.23
N SER A 66 12.40 -5.39 -3.18
CA SER A 66 13.48 -6.30 -3.56
C SER A 66 14.70 -6.11 -2.68
N ASP A 67 15.11 -4.87 -2.47
CA ASP A 67 16.43 -4.59 -1.91
C ASP A 67 16.42 -4.70 -0.38
N PHE A 68 15.34 -4.23 0.26
CA PHE A 68 15.23 -4.29 1.72
C PHE A 68 14.91 -5.68 2.27
N GLN A 69 14.20 -6.54 1.51
CA GLN A 69 13.99 -7.93 1.92
C GLN A 69 15.28 -8.75 1.78
N GLN A 70 16.06 -8.52 0.71
CA GLN A 70 17.39 -9.11 0.59
C GLN A 70 18.29 -8.63 1.71
N GLU A 71 18.32 -7.33 2.03
CA GLU A 71 19.10 -6.83 3.17
C GLU A 71 18.64 -7.41 4.51
N LEU A 72 17.34 -7.47 4.79
CA LEU A 72 16.84 -8.07 6.05
C LEU A 72 17.15 -9.57 6.15
N GLN A 73 17.08 -10.31 5.04
CA GLN A 73 17.50 -11.71 5.01
C GLN A 73 19.01 -11.82 5.22
N THR A 74 19.80 -10.99 4.53
CA THR A 74 21.25 -10.91 4.69
C THR A 74 21.65 -10.60 6.14
N LEU A 75 21.02 -9.61 6.78
CA LEU A 75 21.27 -9.22 8.17
C LEU A 75 20.85 -10.32 9.17
N LYS A 76 19.72 -11.01 8.93
CA LYS A 76 19.33 -12.18 9.73
C LYS A 76 20.28 -13.36 9.56
N THR A 77 20.80 -13.60 8.35
CA THR A 77 21.78 -14.67 8.10
C THR A 77 23.17 -14.36 8.66
N LEU A 78 23.52 -13.09 8.82
CA LEU A 78 24.80 -12.65 9.39
C LEU A 78 24.77 -12.53 10.92
N GLY A 79 23.62 -12.68 11.57
CA GLY A 79 23.52 -12.75 13.03
C GLY A 79 23.65 -11.41 13.77
N GLU A 80 23.28 -10.30 13.14
CA GLU A 80 23.23 -8.98 13.80
C GLU A 80 21.79 -8.49 14.04
N LEU A 81 20.90 -9.39 14.49
CA LEU A 81 19.62 -9.10 15.15
C LEU A 81 19.20 -10.25 16.07
#